data_AF-A0A6C0CGC8-F1
#
_entry.id   AF-A0A6C0CGC8-F1
#
_cell.length_a   1.000
_cell.length_b   1.000
_cell.length_c   1.000
_cell.angle_alpha   90.00
_cell.angle_beta   90.00
_cell.angle_gamma   90.00
#
_symmetry.space_group_name_H-M   'P 1'
#
loop_
_entity.id
_entity.type
_entity.pdbx_description
1 polymer ?
#
loop_
_entity_poly.entity_id
_entity_poly.type
_entity_poly.pdbx_seq_one_letter_code
_entity_poly.pdbx_strand_id
1 'polypeptide(L)'
;MYQVFKKYIRSYYNMDTCSICLDDINENDKKYTLSCNHVFHFSCFRDYAFNKNTTFYKPCPNCKQLNLNICKPFDSVKENLSAFCTTPKRCSCKTLKGLKCKHKPYLFNYGMCYNHNKDIIKDDKMKILLLYINHLMQADIRSWSTKVSLIDVVKKLLLKFDNIKGLEDIYNYMFMFTADAKHNGINNYFTEREILYGYYDLDVPPQEWLETCVDKRILF
;
A
#
# COMPACT_ATOMS: atom_id res chain seq x y z
N MET A 1 -6.85 26.04 -41.29
CA MET A 1 -7.16 27.00 -40.18
C MET A 1 -7.43 26.32 -38.83
N TYR A 2 -7.86 25.04 -38.79
CA TYR A 2 -8.19 24.33 -37.53
C TYR A 2 -7.01 23.72 -36.75
N GLN A 3 -5.86 23.48 -37.39
CA GLN A 3 -4.68 22.88 -36.71
C GLN A 3 -3.80 23.90 -35.98
N VAL A 4 -3.85 25.18 -36.36
CA VAL A 4 -3.01 26.23 -35.76
C VAL A 4 -3.52 26.60 -34.36
N PHE A 5 -4.83 26.51 -34.12
CA PHE A 5 -5.43 26.81 -32.80
C PHE A 5 -5.10 25.77 -31.71
N LYS A 6 -4.89 24.48 -32.05
CA LYS A 6 -4.48 23.48 -31.04
C LYS A 6 -3.07 23.75 -30.48
N LYS A 7 -2.18 24.36 -31.27
CA LYS A 7 -0.81 24.66 -30.85
C LYS A 7 -0.74 25.86 -29.90
N TYR A 8 -1.67 26.81 -30.04
CA TYR A 8 -1.77 28.01 -29.19
C TYR A 8 -2.58 27.80 -27.90
N ILE A 9 -3.48 26.81 -27.83
CA ILE A 9 -4.18 26.47 -26.57
C ILE A 9 -3.26 25.71 -25.61
N ARG A 10 -2.28 24.95 -26.14
CA ARG A 10 -1.30 24.21 -25.33
C ARG A 10 -0.34 25.11 -24.53
N SER A 11 -0.26 26.41 -24.85
CA SER A 11 0.58 27.36 -24.10
C SER A 11 -0.16 28.09 -22.97
N TYR A 12 -1.48 27.87 -22.80
CA TYR A 12 -2.27 28.53 -21.75
C TYR A 12 -2.66 27.59 -20.60
N TYR A 13 -2.55 26.28 -20.81
CA TYR A 13 -2.60 25.27 -19.75
C TYR A 13 -1.21 24.65 -19.65
N ASN A 14 -0.44 24.99 -18.61
CA ASN A 14 0.74 24.23 -18.19
C ASN A 14 0.29 22.81 -17.82
N MET A 15 0.14 21.94 -18.81
CA MET A 15 -0.02 20.52 -18.57
C MET A 15 1.38 19.98 -18.32
N ASP A 16 1.71 19.74 -17.06
CA ASP A 16 2.93 19.05 -16.70
C ASP A 16 2.92 17.65 -17.34
N THR A 17 3.91 17.31 -18.16
CA THR A 17 4.08 15.94 -18.68
C THR A 17 4.79 15.09 -17.63
N CYS A 18 4.26 13.91 -17.31
CA CYS A 18 4.94 12.99 -16.41
C CYS A 18 6.14 12.36 -17.10
N SER A 19 7.35 12.62 -16.61
CA SER A 19 8.58 12.10 -17.22
C SER A 19 8.82 10.60 -17.01
N ILE A 20 7.95 9.90 -16.26
CA ILE A 20 8.02 8.45 -16.06
C ILE A 20 7.26 7.71 -17.17
N CYS A 21 6.00 8.07 -17.44
CA CYS A 21 5.18 7.43 -18.48
C CYS A 21 5.13 8.21 -19.80
N LEU A 22 5.60 9.45 -19.81
CA LEU A 22 5.56 10.39 -20.94
C LEU A 22 4.14 10.85 -21.33
N ASP A 23 3.14 10.61 -20.48
CA ASP A 23 1.77 11.10 -20.66
C ASP A 23 1.54 12.44 -19.96
N ASP A 24 0.57 13.22 -20.45
CA ASP A 24 0.16 14.49 -19.86
C ASP A 24 -0.51 14.26 -18.48
N ILE A 25 -0.17 15.09 -17.48
CA ILE A 25 -0.81 15.07 -16.15
C ILE A 25 -2.02 16.01 -16.18
N ASN A 26 -3.21 15.44 -16.24
CA ASN A 26 -4.48 16.16 -16.30
C ASN A 26 -4.89 16.69 -14.91
N GLU A 27 -5.84 17.62 -14.86
CA GLU A 27 -6.37 18.16 -13.59
C GLU A 27 -6.97 17.06 -12.68
N ASN A 28 -7.66 16.09 -13.28
CA ASN A 28 -8.31 15.00 -12.56
C ASN A 28 -7.36 13.82 -12.24
N ASP A 29 -6.10 13.88 -12.70
CA ASP A 29 -5.14 12.83 -12.39
C ASP A 29 -4.70 12.91 -10.94
N LYS A 30 -4.49 11.74 -10.35
CA LYS A 30 -3.89 11.63 -9.02
C LYS A 30 -2.41 11.99 -9.12
N LYS A 31 -2.00 13.11 -8.50
CA LYS A 31 -0.64 13.65 -8.61
C LYS A 31 0.18 13.41 -7.35
N TYR A 32 1.49 13.36 -7.51
CA TYR A 32 2.44 13.41 -6.40
C TYR A 32 3.55 14.42 -6.72
N THR A 33 3.74 15.38 -5.84
CA THR A 33 4.78 16.41 -5.96
C THR A 33 5.93 16.05 -5.03
N LEU A 34 7.14 15.89 -5.56
CA LEU A 34 8.32 15.64 -4.75
C LEU A 34 8.77 16.92 -4.02
N SER A 35 9.66 16.80 -3.03
CA SER A 35 10.24 17.96 -2.33
C SER A 35 11.04 18.91 -3.23
N CYS A 36 11.42 18.46 -4.43
CA CYS A 36 12.05 19.28 -5.47
C CYS A 36 11.03 19.93 -6.43
N ASN A 37 9.74 19.90 -6.10
CA ASN A 37 8.60 20.44 -6.86
C ASN A 37 8.30 19.75 -8.20
N HIS A 38 8.99 18.68 -8.56
CA HIS A 38 8.63 17.87 -9.74
C HIS A 38 7.37 17.04 -9.46
N VAL A 39 6.45 17.04 -10.43
CA VAL A 39 5.14 16.41 -10.34
C VAL A 39 5.09 15.15 -11.22
N PHE A 40 4.45 14.10 -10.71
CA PHE A 40 4.25 12.82 -11.41
C PHE A 40 2.82 12.32 -11.19
N HIS A 41 2.33 11.43 -12.06
CA HIS A 41 1.19 10.59 -11.70
C HIS A 41 1.55 9.78 -10.44
N PHE A 42 0.65 9.71 -9.47
CA PHE A 42 0.88 9.00 -8.23
C PHE A 42 1.19 7.51 -8.48
N SER A 43 0.52 6.88 -9.45
CA SER A 43 0.82 5.49 -9.86
C SER A 43 2.26 5.35 -10.34
N CYS A 44 2.74 6.27 -11.19
CA CYS A 44 4.11 6.26 -11.69
C CYS A 44 5.13 6.47 -10.56
N PHE A 45 4.89 7.42 -9.66
CA PHE A 45 5.75 7.62 -8.49
C PHE A 45 5.74 6.40 -7.57
N ARG A 46 4.58 5.81 -7.32
CA ARG A 46 4.44 4.59 -6.50
C ARG A 46 5.24 3.43 -7.08
N ASP A 47 5.08 3.16 -8.37
CA ASP A 47 5.78 2.06 -9.04
C ASP A 47 7.30 2.31 -9.04
N TYR A 48 7.73 3.57 -9.23
CA TYR A 48 9.11 3.99 -9.07
C TYR A 48 9.65 3.78 -7.63
N ALA A 49 8.92 4.26 -6.62
CA ALA A 49 9.28 4.14 -5.21
C ALA A 49 9.33 2.68 -4.74
N PHE A 50 8.50 1.82 -5.34
CA PHE A 50 8.37 0.42 -4.94
C PHE A 50 9.25 -0.53 -5.75
N ASN A 51 10.03 -0.08 -6.75
CA ASN A 51 10.85 -0.95 -7.62
C ASN A 51 12.19 -1.42 -7.00
N LYS A 52 12.98 -0.53 -6.38
CA LYS A 52 14.27 -0.89 -5.75
C LYS A 52 14.38 -0.22 -4.39
N ASN A 53 14.52 -0.98 -3.31
CA ASN A 53 14.41 -0.57 -1.90
C ASN A 53 13.12 0.22 -1.66
N THR A 54 12.04 -0.45 -1.25
CA THR A 54 10.70 0.16 -1.17
C THR A 54 10.69 1.33 -0.18
N THR A 55 10.91 2.58 -0.61
CA THR A 55 10.87 3.73 0.31
C THR A 55 10.40 4.99 -0.41
N PHE A 56 9.77 5.91 0.32
CA PHE A 56 9.44 7.25 -0.17
C PHE A 56 10.66 8.15 -0.33
N TYR A 57 11.76 7.86 0.36
CA TYR A 57 13.02 8.61 0.24
C TYR A 57 13.78 8.16 -1.00
N LYS A 58 13.37 8.65 -2.17
CA LYS A 58 13.97 8.32 -3.46
C LYS A 58 14.50 9.54 -4.20
N PRO A 59 15.62 9.42 -4.93
CA PRO A 59 16.06 10.46 -5.85
C PRO A 59 14.95 10.80 -6.86
N CYS A 60 14.75 12.07 -7.15
CA CYS A 60 13.84 12.50 -8.20
C CYS A 60 14.31 11.94 -9.56
N PRO A 61 13.42 11.34 -10.38
CA PRO A 61 13.78 10.91 -11.73
C PRO A 61 14.37 12.04 -12.60
N ASN A 62 13.90 13.29 -12.41
CA ASN A 62 14.28 14.45 -13.22
C ASN A 62 15.61 15.07 -12.78
N CYS A 63 15.74 15.43 -11.50
CA CYS A 63 16.88 16.21 -11.01
C CYS A 63 17.80 15.45 -10.04
N LYS A 64 17.48 14.19 -9.72
CA LYS A 64 18.24 13.32 -8.79
C LYS A 64 18.32 13.79 -7.33
N GLN A 65 17.73 14.93 -6.98
CA GLN A 65 17.60 15.35 -5.58
C GLN A 65 16.77 14.34 -4.78
N LEU A 66 17.19 14.04 -3.56
CA LEU A 66 16.46 13.14 -2.67
C LEU A 66 15.08 13.71 -2.34
N ASN A 67 14.02 12.93 -2.57
CA ASN A 67 12.68 13.27 -2.12
C ASN A 67 12.59 13.15 -0.61
N LEU A 68 12.20 14.25 0.04
CA LEU A 68 11.90 14.30 1.48
C LEU A 68 10.40 14.46 1.75
N ASN A 69 9.58 14.61 0.71
CA ASN A 69 8.14 14.73 0.86
C ASN A 69 7.53 13.38 1.20
N ILE A 70 6.85 13.31 2.35
CA ILE A 70 6.08 12.16 2.86
C ILE A 70 4.58 12.46 2.92
N CYS A 71 4.13 13.56 2.34
CA CYS A 71 2.73 13.96 2.34
C CYS A 71 1.87 12.93 1.62
N LYS A 72 0.67 12.74 2.16
CA LYS A 72 -0.35 11.89 1.56
C LYS A 72 -0.93 12.62 0.34
N PRO A 73 -1.08 11.94 -0.81
CA PRO A 73 -1.60 12.56 -2.04
C PRO A 73 -3.09 12.91 -2.00
N PHE A 74 -3.87 12.35 -1.07
CA PHE A 74 -5.33 12.55 -1.00
C PHE A 74 -5.78 12.95 0.41
N ASP A 75 -6.96 13.54 0.51
CA ASP A 75 -7.55 13.92 1.80
C ASP A 75 -8.23 12.73 2.49
N SER A 76 -8.85 11.84 1.71
CA SER A 76 -9.58 10.68 2.24
C SER A 76 -8.65 9.56 2.66
N VAL A 77 -8.87 9.01 3.86
CA VAL A 77 -8.18 7.80 4.35
C VAL A 77 -8.33 6.65 3.36
N LYS A 78 -9.55 6.43 2.86
CA LYS A 78 -9.87 5.35 1.94
C LYS A 78 -9.18 5.53 0.59
N GLU A 79 -9.08 6.76 0.09
CA GLU A 79 -8.38 7.02 -1.17
C GLU A 79 -6.88 6.79 -1.05
N ASN A 80 -6.26 7.23 0.04
CA ASN A 80 -4.85 6.95 0.31
C ASN A 80 -4.57 5.44 0.44
N LEU A 81 -5.40 4.74 1.21
CA LEU A 81 -5.31 3.28 1.33
C LEU A 81 -5.48 2.60 -0.04
N SER A 82 -6.48 3.01 -0.82
CA SER A 82 -6.70 2.47 -2.16
C SER A 82 -5.54 2.70 -3.11
N ALA A 83 -4.72 3.73 -2.88
CA ALA A 83 -3.58 4.06 -3.72
C ALA A 83 -2.44 3.04 -3.63
N PHE A 84 -2.34 2.35 -2.48
CA PHE A 84 -1.43 1.21 -2.29
C PHE A 84 -1.98 -0.10 -2.86
N CYS A 85 -3.29 -0.18 -3.10
CA CYS A 85 -3.96 -1.39 -3.55
C CYS A 85 -4.21 -1.38 -5.07
N THR A 86 -4.16 -2.58 -5.65
CA THR A 86 -4.86 -2.88 -6.88
C THR A 86 -6.25 -3.39 -6.51
N THR A 87 -7.30 -2.61 -6.81
CA THR A 87 -8.67 -3.04 -6.54
C THR A 87 -9.30 -3.62 -7.80
N PRO A 88 -9.38 -4.97 -7.97
CA PRO A 88 -10.05 -5.55 -9.11
C PRO A 88 -11.54 -5.20 -9.08
N LYS A 89 -12.17 -5.21 -10.27
CA LYS A 89 -13.61 -4.91 -10.41
C LYS A 89 -14.50 -5.93 -9.68
N ARG A 90 -14.00 -7.15 -9.45
CA ARG A 90 -14.74 -8.27 -8.88
C ARG A 90 -13.88 -9.08 -7.91
N CYS A 91 -14.52 -9.67 -6.92
CA CYS A 91 -13.96 -10.59 -5.95
C CYS A 91 -13.20 -11.75 -6.61
N SER A 92 -12.09 -12.18 -6.01
CA SER A 92 -11.24 -13.29 -6.47
C SER A 92 -11.98 -14.63 -6.43
N CYS A 93 -12.85 -14.87 -5.45
CA CYS A 93 -13.57 -16.13 -5.24
C CYS A 93 -14.65 -16.47 -6.28
N LYS A 94 -15.05 -17.76 -6.28
CA LYS A 94 -16.24 -18.30 -6.96
C LYS A 94 -17.37 -18.50 -5.94
N THR A 95 -18.62 -18.44 -6.39
CA THR A 95 -19.81 -18.77 -5.58
C THR A 95 -19.90 -20.28 -5.37
N LEU A 96 -20.80 -20.71 -4.47
CA LEU A 96 -21.12 -22.14 -4.26
C LEU A 96 -21.52 -22.89 -5.55
N LYS A 97 -22.04 -22.16 -6.55
CA LYS A 97 -22.38 -22.71 -7.88
C LYS A 97 -21.21 -22.72 -8.87
N GLY A 98 -19.98 -22.45 -8.41
CA GLY A 98 -18.77 -22.37 -9.24
C GLY A 98 -18.65 -21.12 -10.12
N LEU A 99 -19.60 -20.19 -10.06
CA LEU A 99 -19.59 -18.98 -10.88
C LEU A 99 -18.69 -17.89 -10.29
N LYS A 100 -18.05 -17.06 -11.12
CA LYS A 100 -17.25 -15.92 -10.63
C LYS A 100 -18.11 -14.98 -9.78
N CYS A 101 -17.65 -14.64 -8.57
CA CYS A 101 -18.35 -13.70 -7.70
C CYS A 101 -18.46 -12.31 -8.38
N LYS A 102 -19.64 -11.69 -8.27
CA LYS A 102 -19.93 -10.37 -8.87
C LYS A 102 -19.69 -9.18 -7.92
N HIS A 103 -19.53 -9.44 -6.62
CA HIS A 103 -19.29 -8.39 -5.63
C HIS A 103 -17.91 -7.76 -5.79
N LYS A 104 -17.80 -6.48 -5.43
CA LYS A 104 -16.52 -5.77 -5.37
C LYS A 104 -15.71 -6.26 -4.15
N PRO A 105 -14.39 -6.41 -4.27
CA PRO A 105 -13.53 -6.69 -3.12
C PRO A 105 -13.45 -5.50 -2.16
N TYR A 106 -13.16 -5.80 -0.89
CA TYR A 106 -12.80 -4.80 0.12
C TYR A 106 -11.28 -4.59 0.14
N LEU A 107 -10.85 -3.39 0.55
CA LEU A 107 -9.43 -3.06 0.71
C LEU A 107 -8.79 -3.95 1.78
N PHE A 108 -7.57 -4.41 1.52
CA PHE A 108 -6.81 -5.32 2.39
C PHE A 108 -7.53 -6.63 2.68
N ASN A 109 -8.41 -7.07 1.79
CA ASN A 109 -9.26 -8.25 2.01
C ASN A 109 -8.96 -9.39 1.03
N TYR A 110 -7.69 -9.60 0.68
CA TYR A 110 -7.25 -10.69 -0.19
C TYR A 110 -7.88 -10.70 -1.59
N GLY A 111 -8.34 -9.53 -2.06
CA GLY A 111 -9.14 -9.42 -3.28
C GLY A 111 -10.53 -10.04 -3.16
N MET A 112 -11.02 -10.27 -1.94
CA MET A 112 -12.30 -10.88 -1.61
C MET A 112 -13.35 -9.84 -1.19
N CYS A 113 -14.61 -10.15 -1.45
CA CYS A 113 -15.73 -9.37 -0.93
C CYS A 113 -16.13 -9.80 0.49
N TYR A 114 -17.02 -9.03 1.11
CA TYR A 114 -17.52 -9.28 2.47
C TYR A 114 -18.18 -10.65 2.69
N ASN A 115 -18.71 -11.27 1.65
CA ASN A 115 -19.31 -12.61 1.76
C ASN A 115 -18.27 -13.74 1.80
N HIS A 116 -17.09 -13.53 1.20
CA HIS A 116 -16.04 -14.56 1.12
C HIS A 116 -14.93 -14.36 2.16
N ASN A 117 -14.73 -13.13 2.64
CA ASN A 117 -13.96 -12.87 3.84
C ASN A 117 -14.60 -11.72 4.64
N LYS A 118 -14.93 -12.00 5.91
CA LYS A 118 -15.64 -11.09 6.82
C LYS A 118 -14.70 -10.18 7.60
N ASP A 119 -13.39 -10.39 7.49
CA ASP A 119 -12.33 -9.64 8.18
C ASP A 119 -12.12 -8.25 7.57
N ILE A 120 -13.14 -7.40 7.74
CA ILE A 120 -13.19 -6.05 7.19
C ILE A 120 -12.84 -5.03 8.28
N ILE A 121 -11.81 -4.24 7.99
CA ILE A 121 -11.36 -3.16 8.87
C ILE A 121 -12.39 -2.02 8.88
N LYS A 122 -12.76 -1.56 10.07
CA LYS A 122 -13.64 -0.40 10.29
C LYS A 122 -12.90 0.92 10.04
N ASP A 123 -13.65 2.00 9.81
CA ASP A 123 -13.09 3.30 9.39
C ASP A 123 -12.09 3.90 10.38
N ASP A 124 -12.32 3.76 11.70
CA ASP A 124 -11.40 4.22 12.74
C ASP A 124 -10.06 3.49 12.68
N LYS A 125 -10.11 2.17 12.49
CA LYS A 125 -8.93 1.31 12.34
C LYS A 125 -8.23 1.49 10.99
N MET A 126 -8.97 1.86 9.93
CA MET A 126 -8.38 2.21 8.62
C MET A 126 -7.43 3.41 8.73
N LYS A 127 -7.75 4.40 9.56
CA LYS A 127 -6.85 5.55 9.81
C LYS A 127 -5.53 5.08 10.43
N ILE A 128 -5.58 4.18 11.41
CA ILE A 128 -4.39 3.64 12.06
C ILE A 128 -3.56 2.80 11.07
N LEU A 129 -4.21 1.94 10.28
CA LEU A 129 -3.53 1.15 9.24
C LEU A 129 -2.83 2.05 8.22
N LEU A 130 -3.47 3.15 7.79
CA LEU A 130 -2.86 4.10 6.87
C LEU A 130 -1.60 4.75 7.46
N LEU A 131 -1.63 5.14 8.74
CA LEU A 131 -0.45 5.67 9.42
C LEU A 131 0.69 4.63 9.43
N TYR A 132 0.37 3.38 9.75
CA TYR A 132 1.36 2.31 9.81
C TYR A 132 1.97 2.01 8.44
N ILE A 133 1.16 1.90 7.39
CA ILE A 133 1.65 1.70 6.01
C ILE A 133 2.59 2.84 5.62
N ASN A 134 2.24 4.10 5.90
CA ASN A 134 3.12 5.24 5.59
C ASN A 134 4.45 5.17 6.34
N HIS A 135 4.46 4.73 7.61
CA HIS A 135 5.68 4.51 8.36
C HIS A 135 6.51 3.36 7.78
N LEU A 136 5.88 2.25 7.39
CA LEU A 136 6.55 1.16 6.69
C LEU A 136 7.16 1.60 5.37
N MET A 137 6.51 2.49 4.62
CA MET A 137 7.05 3.03 3.37
C MET A 137 8.15 4.07 3.57
N GLN A 138 8.40 4.55 4.79
CA GLN A 138 9.58 5.36 5.11
C GLN A 138 10.80 4.50 5.44
N ALA A 139 10.58 3.28 5.95
CA ALA A 139 11.65 2.35 6.30
C ALA A 139 12.31 1.70 5.05
N ASP A 140 13.62 1.88 4.92
CA ASP A 140 14.43 1.42 3.77
C ASP A 140 14.82 -0.08 3.83
N ILE A 141 14.77 -0.69 5.02
CA ILE A 141 15.47 -1.97 5.30
C ILE A 141 14.59 -3.21 5.03
N ARG A 142 13.28 -3.06 4.78
CA ARG A 142 12.37 -4.20 4.66
C ARG A 142 12.05 -4.52 3.21
N SER A 143 12.23 -5.79 2.83
CA SER A 143 11.79 -6.30 1.53
C SER A 143 10.28 -6.06 1.33
N TRP A 144 9.84 -6.00 0.08
CA TRP A 144 8.41 -5.87 -0.23
C TRP A 144 7.59 -7.01 0.40
N SER A 145 8.09 -8.25 0.36
CA SER A 145 7.47 -9.42 1.00
C SER A 145 7.29 -9.24 2.51
N THR A 146 8.31 -8.72 3.19
CA THR A 146 8.23 -8.39 4.63
C THR A 146 7.17 -7.31 4.87
N LYS A 147 7.09 -6.28 4.03
CA LYS A 147 6.07 -5.22 4.17
C LYS A 147 4.66 -5.77 3.98
N VAL A 148 4.43 -6.58 2.94
CA VAL A 148 3.12 -7.23 2.70
C VAL A 148 2.70 -8.05 3.92
N SER A 149 3.60 -8.86 4.46
CA SER A 149 3.33 -9.71 5.63
C SER A 149 3.02 -8.87 6.88
N LEU A 150 3.81 -7.82 7.15
CA LEU A 150 3.58 -6.94 8.30
C LEU A 150 2.27 -6.14 8.18
N ILE A 151 1.89 -5.70 6.98
CA ILE A 151 0.62 -5.02 6.74
C ILE A 151 -0.55 -5.96 7.04
N ASP A 152 -0.46 -7.22 6.61
CA ASP A 152 -1.48 -8.24 6.91
C ASP A 152 -1.57 -8.55 8.41
N VAL A 153 -0.43 -8.75 9.08
CA VAL A 153 -0.40 -8.95 10.53
C VAL A 153 -1.04 -7.77 11.25
N VAL A 154 -0.66 -6.53 10.92
CA VAL A 154 -1.23 -5.35 11.57
C VAL A 154 -2.71 -5.21 11.30
N LYS A 155 -3.19 -5.50 10.07
CA LYS A 155 -4.63 -5.60 9.80
C LYS A 155 -5.30 -6.56 10.80
N LYS A 156 -4.74 -7.76 10.99
CA LYS A 156 -5.33 -8.79 11.86
C LYS A 156 -5.28 -8.41 13.33
N LEU A 157 -4.19 -7.78 13.77
CA LEU A 157 -4.09 -7.20 15.11
C LEU A 157 -5.18 -6.13 15.34
N LEU A 158 -5.39 -5.24 14.37
CA LEU A 158 -6.44 -4.21 14.44
C LEU A 158 -7.86 -4.79 14.51
N LEU A 159 -8.09 -5.97 13.93
CA LEU A 159 -9.36 -6.70 13.98
C LEU A 159 -9.54 -7.48 15.29
N LYS A 160 -8.45 -8.07 15.83
CA LYS A 160 -8.47 -8.91 17.03
C LYS A 160 -8.45 -8.09 18.33
N PHE A 161 -7.75 -6.95 18.34
CA PHE A 161 -7.43 -6.20 19.54
C PHE A 161 -8.01 -4.78 19.50
N ASP A 162 -9.13 -4.59 20.20
CA ASP A 162 -9.85 -3.32 20.24
C ASP A 162 -9.07 -2.19 20.92
N ASN A 163 -8.14 -2.53 21.82
CA ASN A 163 -7.26 -1.60 22.56
C ASN A 163 -6.22 -0.90 21.68
N ILE A 164 -5.98 -1.33 20.44
CA ILE A 164 -5.07 -0.62 19.53
C ILE A 164 -5.73 0.68 19.07
N LYS A 165 -5.24 1.83 19.57
CA LYS A 165 -5.75 3.18 19.26
C LYS A 165 -4.76 4.02 18.45
N GLY A 166 -3.49 3.64 18.42
CA GLY A 166 -2.45 4.40 17.72
C GLY A 166 -1.32 3.56 17.16
N LEU A 167 -0.30 4.26 16.65
CA LEU A 167 0.94 3.64 16.17
C LEU A 167 1.74 3.04 17.33
N GLU A 168 1.76 3.70 18.49
CA GLU A 168 2.48 3.23 19.67
C GLU A 168 2.01 1.83 20.06
N ASP A 169 0.71 1.60 20.06
CA ASP A 169 0.13 0.29 20.36
C ASP A 169 0.63 -0.77 19.37
N ILE A 170 0.54 -0.50 18.06
CA ILE A 170 1.04 -1.43 17.03
C ILE A 170 2.51 -1.77 17.28
N TYR A 171 3.34 -0.76 17.55
CA TYR A 171 4.75 -0.98 17.81
C TYR A 171 5.00 -1.74 19.11
N ASN A 172 4.22 -1.52 20.15
CA ASN A 172 4.31 -2.29 21.39
C ASN A 172 4.03 -3.79 21.15
N TYR A 173 3.01 -4.14 20.36
CA TYR A 173 2.81 -5.53 19.91
C TYR A 173 4.07 -6.03 19.19
N MET A 174 4.56 -5.32 18.18
CA MET A 174 5.78 -5.75 17.47
C MET A 174 6.99 -5.92 18.40
N PHE A 175 7.21 -5.00 19.35
CA PHE A 175 8.34 -5.07 20.27
C PHE A 175 8.21 -6.22 21.27
N MET A 176 7.03 -6.46 21.83
CA MET A 176 6.75 -7.61 22.70
C MET A 176 7.10 -8.91 22.00
N PHE A 177 6.60 -9.12 20.77
CA PHE A 177 6.93 -10.29 19.97
C PHE A 177 8.44 -10.45 19.78
N THR A 178 9.14 -9.38 19.37
CA THR A 178 10.59 -9.47 19.14
C THR A 178 11.40 -9.72 20.41
N ALA A 179 10.95 -9.18 21.55
CA ALA A 179 11.61 -9.38 22.83
C ALA A 179 11.44 -10.82 23.31
N ASP A 180 10.23 -11.36 23.21
CA ASP A 180 9.93 -12.74 23.60
C ASP A 180 10.63 -13.75 22.69
N ALA A 181 10.62 -13.54 21.37
CA ALA A 181 11.34 -14.39 20.42
C ALA A 181 12.85 -14.46 20.76
N LYS A 182 13.46 -13.31 21.06
CA LYS A 182 14.87 -13.24 21.48
C LYS A 182 15.12 -13.92 22.81
N HIS A 183 14.24 -13.72 23.80
CA HIS A 183 14.34 -14.36 25.10
C HIS A 183 14.33 -15.89 24.98
N ASN A 184 13.50 -16.42 24.09
CA ASN A 184 13.36 -17.84 23.83
C ASN A 184 14.37 -18.38 22.77
N GLY A 185 15.34 -17.58 22.33
CA GLY A 185 16.38 -18.02 21.39
C GLY A 185 15.89 -18.30 19.96
N ILE A 186 14.70 -17.83 19.61
CA ILE A 186 14.16 -17.89 18.25
C ILE A 186 14.86 -16.80 17.45
N ASN A 187 15.66 -17.15 16.45
CA ASN A 187 16.46 -16.19 15.65
C ASN A 187 15.89 -15.94 14.25
N ASN A 188 15.02 -16.83 13.77
CA ASN A 188 14.39 -16.80 12.44
C ASN A 188 13.02 -16.11 12.43
N TYR A 189 12.60 -15.47 13.52
CA TYR A 189 11.26 -14.87 13.69
C TYR A 189 10.90 -13.75 12.69
N PHE A 190 11.88 -13.20 11.96
CA PHE A 190 11.64 -12.28 10.83
C PHE A 190 11.70 -12.96 9.45
N THR A 191 12.37 -14.10 9.32
CA THR A 191 12.47 -14.86 8.06
C THR A 191 11.33 -15.85 7.91
N GLU A 192 10.89 -16.46 9.01
CA GLU A 192 9.71 -17.33 9.11
C GLU A 192 8.55 -16.53 9.67
N ARG A 193 7.81 -15.88 8.77
CA ARG A 193 6.70 -14.99 9.11
C ARG A 193 5.59 -15.70 9.90
N GLU A 194 5.42 -17.00 9.70
CA GLU A 194 4.44 -17.86 10.36
C GLU A 194 4.59 -17.82 11.89
N ILE A 195 5.81 -17.58 12.39
CA ILE A 195 6.09 -17.43 13.82
C ILE A 195 5.32 -16.22 14.40
N LEU A 196 5.32 -15.08 13.70
CA LEU A 196 4.59 -13.88 14.13
C LEU A 196 3.08 -14.08 14.08
N TYR A 197 2.57 -14.79 13.06
CA TYR A 197 1.15 -15.14 12.99
C TYR A 197 0.75 -16.03 14.17
N GLY A 198 1.52 -17.10 14.43
CA GLY A 198 1.28 -18.02 15.53
C GLY A 198 1.36 -17.37 16.91
N TYR A 199 2.31 -16.46 17.13
CA TYR A 199 2.49 -15.77 18.41
C TYR A 199 1.24 -15.02 18.87
N TYR A 200 0.49 -14.43 17.93
CA TYR A 200 -0.76 -13.72 18.20
C TYR A 200 -2.01 -14.54 17.89
N ASP A 201 -1.87 -15.83 17.56
CA ASP A 201 -2.97 -16.71 17.17
C ASP A 201 -3.78 -16.08 16.03
N LEU A 202 -3.07 -15.75 14.95
CA LEU A 202 -3.60 -15.16 13.72
C LEU A 202 -3.52 -16.20 12.61
N ASP A 203 -4.58 -16.29 11.79
CA ASP A 203 -4.54 -17.13 10.60
C ASP A 203 -3.44 -16.65 9.64
N VAL A 204 -2.77 -17.56 8.94
CA VAL A 204 -1.84 -17.21 7.86
C VAL A 204 -2.66 -16.83 6.62
N PRO A 205 -2.32 -15.76 5.87
CA PRO A 205 -3.08 -15.39 4.67
C PRO A 205 -2.91 -16.45 3.57
N PRO A 206 -3.83 -16.52 2.58
CA PRO A 206 -3.71 -17.46 1.46
C PRO A 206 -2.37 -17.29 0.73
N GLN A 207 -1.64 -18.40 0.52
CA GLN A 207 -0.32 -18.38 -0.10
C GLN A 207 -0.34 -17.75 -1.51
N GLU A 208 -1.32 -18.09 -2.34
CA GLU A 208 -1.49 -17.51 -3.69
C GLU A 208 -1.66 -15.98 -3.66
N TRP A 209 -2.35 -15.46 -2.63
CA TRP A 209 -2.49 -14.01 -2.46
C TRP A 209 -1.14 -13.35 -2.15
N LEU A 210 -0.36 -13.98 -1.27
CA LEU A 210 0.93 -13.46 -0.84
C LEU A 210 1.94 -13.45 -1.98
N GLU A 211 2.03 -14.55 -2.73
CA GLU A 211 2.83 -14.66 -3.96
C GLU A 211 2.43 -13.59 -4.97
N THR A 212 1.12 -13.44 -5.23
CA THR A 212 0.61 -12.41 -6.15
C THR A 212 1.01 -10.99 -5.71
N CYS A 213 0.87 -10.67 -4.42
CA CYS A 213 1.26 -9.37 -3.88
C CYS A 213 2.76 -9.13 -4.00
N VAL A 214 3.58 -10.16 -3.78
CA VAL A 214 5.03 -10.06 -3.83
C VAL A 214 5.52 -9.89 -5.27
N ASP A 215 5.09 -10.76 -6.18
CA ASP A 215 5.56 -10.80 -7.57
C ASP A 215 5.16 -9.55 -8.34
N LYS A 216 3.91 -9.10 -8.14
CA LYS A 216 3.37 -7.94 -8.86
C LYS A 216 3.63 -6.63 -8.12
N ARG A 217 4.18 -6.68 -6.90
CA ARG A 217 4.38 -5.52 -6.02
C ARG A 217 3.10 -4.71 -5.75
N ILE A 218 2.04 -5.43 -5.44
CA ILE A 218 0.70 -4.86 -5.19
C ILE A 218 0.17 -5.26 -3.82
N LEU A 219 -0.87 -4.57 -3.38
CA LEU A 219 -1.75 -4.98 -2.29
C LEU A 219 -3.18 -5.12 -2.85
N PHE A 220 -4.09 -5.79 -2.13
CA PHE A 220 -5.50 -5.93 -2.50
C PHE A 220 -6.40 -5.43 -1.40
#